data_AF-A0A8T4DH15-F1
#
_entry.id   AF-A0A8T4DH15-F1
#
_cell.length_a   1.000
_cell.length_b   1.000
_cell.length_c   1.000
_cell.angle_alpha   90.00
_cell.angle_beta   90.00
_cell.angle_gamma   90.00
#
_symmetry.space_group_name_H-M   'P 1'
#
loop_
_entity.id
_entity.type
_entity.pdbx_description
1 polymer ?
#
loop_
_entity_poly.entity_id
_entity_poly.type
_entity_poly.pdbx_seq_one_letter_code
_entity_poly.pdbx_strand_id
1 'polypeptide(L)'
;MKKLVPTLLVATIVLSSCAALCTPASAATEAEIEQAIDDGLAWLADAQQENGSWNGSSWQIEEYDIGATGLALLKFIEYAKEHDVNPTDPEYTYSDNVNKGLEFLDSHLMTEPVPVGGYDGNSNGNMTYLDGFHRTYVTGIATMAYAANPNIPIHRRIWYRT
;
A
#
# COMPACT_ATOMS: atom_id res chain seq x y z
N MET A 1 -62.46 0.01 -18.10
CA MET A 1 -61.58 -1.13 -18.50
C MET A 1 -60.78 -0.90 -19.79
N LYS A 2 -61.30 -0.19 -20.81
CA LYS A 2 -60.60 0.01 -22.11
C LYS A 2 -59.30 0.83 -22.08
N LYS A 3 -59.08 1.71 -21.08
CA LYS A 3 -57.84 2.50 -20.95
C LYS A 3 -56.74 1.83 -20.10
N LEU A 4 -57.05 0.74 -19.39
CA LEU A 4 -56.09 0.07 -18.50
C LEU A 4 -55.10 -0.81 -19.28
N VAL A 5 -55.55 -1.42 -20.38
CA VAL A 5 -54.73 -2.29 -21.23
C VAL A 5 -53.56 -1.56 -21.91
N PRO A 6 -53.74 -0.39 -22.58
CA PRO A 6 -52.61 0.32 -23.19
C PRO A 6 -51.64 0.90 -22.15
N THR A 7 -52.12 1.34 -20.99
CA THR A 7 -51.26 1.84 -19.90
C THR A 7 -50.42 0.74 -19.29
N LEU A 8 -50.99 -0.46 -19.09
CA LEU A 8 -50.23 -1.61 -18.60
C LEU A 8 -49.13 -2.00 -19.60
N LEU A 9 -49.46 -2.03 -20.91
CA LEU A 9 -48.53 -2.42 -21.97
C LEU A 9 -47.34 -1.47 -22.09
N VAL A 10 -47.57 -0.15 -21.99
CA VAL A 10 -46.50 0.86 -21.97
C VAL A 10 -45.63 0.71 -20.72
N ALA A 11 -46.23 0.48 -19.55
CA ALA A 11 -45.48 0.27 -18.31
C ALA A 11 -44.58 -0.98 -18.38
N THR A 12 -45.05 -2.09 -18.97
CA THR A 12 -44.22 -3.30 -19.14
C THR A 12 -43.08 -3.10 -20.12
N ILE A 13 -43.29 -2.35 -21.20
CA ILE A 13 -42.23 -2.02 -22.18
C ILE A 13 -41.15 -1.14 -21.53
N VAL A 14 -41.55 -0.15 -20.73
CA VAL A 14 -40.61 0.75 -20.03
C VAL A 14 -39.83 0.01 -18.94
N LEU A 15 -40.45 -0.89 -18.17
CA LEU A 15 -39.71 -1.70 -17.18
C LEU A 15 -38.77 -2.71 -17.84
N SER A 16 -39.17 -3.32 -18.96
CA SER A 16 -38.33 -4.30 -19.68
C SER A 16 -37.13 -3.65 -20.38
N SER A 17 -37.24 -2.36 -20.74
CA SER A 17 -36.12 -1.61 -21.33
C SER A 17 -35.12 -1.10 -20.28
N CYS A 18 -35.55 -0.83 -19.05
CA CYS A 18 -34.62 -0.55 -17.93
C CYS A 18 -33.76 -1.78 -17.54
N ALA A 19 -34.31 -3.00 -17.59
CA ALA A 19 -33.55 -4.20 -17.27
C ALA A 19 -32.50 -4.58 -18.33
N ALA A 20 -32.72 -4.22 -19.60
CA ALA A 20 -31.80 -4.49 -20.70
C ALA A 20 -30.60 -3.53 -20.77
N LEU A 21 -30.64 -2.42 -20.01
CA LEU A 21 -29.54 -1.45 -19.92
C LEU A 21 -28.59 -1.73 -18.74
N CYS A 22 -28.96 -2.65 -17.85
CA CYS A 22 -28.07 -3.15 -16.81
C CYS A 22 -27.22 -4.27 -17.41
N THR A 23 -26.06 -3.93 -17.99
CA THR A 23 -25.02 -4.94 -18.23
C THR A 23 -24.64 -5.55 -16.88
N PRO A 24 -24.75 -6.87 -16.67
CA PRO A 24 -24.26 -7.49 -15.45
C PRO A 24 -22.78 -7.16 -15.31
N ALA A 25 -22.40 -6.56 -14.18
CA ALA A 25 -20.99 -6.38 -13.85
C ALA A 25 -20.37 -7.78 -13.75
N SER A 26 -19.51 -8.12 -14.71
CA SER A 26 -18.68 -9.32 -14.61
C SER A 26 -17.47 -8.97 -13.75
N ALA A 27 -17.08 -9.86 -12.84
CA ALA A 27 -15.82 -9.69 -12.13
C ALA A 27 -14.66 -9.71 -13.15
N ALA A 28 -13.60 -8.96 -12.87
CA ALA A 28 -12.36 -9.06 -13.63
C ALA A 28 -11.85 -10.51 -13.58
N THR A 29 -11.32 -10.98 -14.70
CA THR A 29 -10.63 -12.26 -14.78
C THR A 29 -9.29 -12.20 -14.04
N GLU A 30 -8.77 -13.36 -13.65
CA GLU A 30 -7.46 -13.44 -13.00
C GLU A 30 -6.36 -12.76 -13.85
N ALA A 31 -6.37 -13.00 -15.16
CA ALA A 31 -5.40 -12.39 -16.07
C ALA A 31 -5.51 -10.86 -16.13
N GLU A 32 -6.72 -10.30 -16.04
CA GLU A 32 -6.92 -8.85 -15.98
C GLU A 32 -6.46 -8.27 -14.64
N ILE A 33 -6.62 -9.02 -13.54
CA ILE A 33 -6.13 -8.63 -12.21
C ILE A 33 -4.61 -8.61 -12.19
N GLU A 34 -3.96 -9.67 -12.67
CA GLU A 34 -2.50 -9.75 -12.73
C GLU A 34 -1.90 -8.66 -13.63
N GLN A 35 -2.49 -8.41 -14.80
CA GLN A 35 -2.05 -7.31 -15.65
C GLN A 35 -2.19 -5.95 -14.96
N ALA A 36 -3.26 -5.72 -14.21
CA ALA A 36 -3.44 -4.48 -13.46
C ALA A 36 -2.42 -4.33 -12.32
N ILE A 37 -1.99 -5.44 -11.71
CA ILE A 37 -0.93 -5.45 -10.69
C ILE A 37 0.41 -5.09 -11.33
N ASP A 38 0.75 -5.71 -12.46
CA ASP A 38 1.99 -5.44 -13.19
C ASP A 38 2.06 -3.97 -13.66
N ASP A 39 0.97 -3.46 -14.24
CA ASP A 39 0.87 -2.07 -14.68
C ASP A 39 0.99 -1.09 -13.49
N GLY A 40 0.38 -1.44 -12.34
CA GLY A 40 0.46 -0.65 -11.12
C GLY A 40 1.87 -0.60 -10.52
N LEU A 41 2.59 -1.72 -10.54
CA LEU A 41 3.98 -1.80 -10.07
C LEU A 41 4.92 -0.99 -10.98
N ALA A 42 4.76 -1.11 -12.30
CA ALA A 42 5.52 -0.33 -13.26
C ALA A 42 5.29 1.18 -13.06
N TRP A 43 4.03 1.59 -12.91
CA TRP A 43 3.69 2.98 -12.61
C TRP A 43 4.28 3.46 -11.28
N LEU A 44 4.22 2.63 -10.23
CA LEU A 44 4.83 2.97 -8.94
C LEU A 44 6.34 3.14 -9.06
N ALA A 45 7.01 2.27 -9.82
CA ALA A 45 8.45 2.36 -10.03
C ALA A 45 8.84 3.67 -10.73
N ASP A 46 8.07 4.08 -11.73
CA ASP A 46 8.26 5.35 -12.44
C ASP A 46 7.90 6.59 -11.59
N ALA A 47 6.95 6.45 -10.67
CA ALA A 47 6.51 7.54 -9.79
C ALA A 47 7.46 7.81 -8.60
N GLN A 48 8.43 6.91 -8.36
CA GLN A 48 9.40 7.08 -7.27
C GLN A 48 10.29 8.30 -7.51
N GLN A 49 10.50 9.08 -6.46
CA GLN A 49 11.37 10.25 -6.50
C GLN A 49 12.85 9.84 -6.49
N GLU A 50 13.74 10.77 -6.88
CA GLU A 50 15.19 10.51 -6.92
C GLU A 50 15.78 10.15 -5.55
N ASN A 51 15.22 10.70 -4.47
CA ASN A 51 15.60 10.40 -3.09
C ASN A 51 15.03 9.06 -2.56
N GLY A 52 14.32 8.29 -3.39
CA GLY A 52 13.72 7.01 -3.03
C GLY A 52 12.31 7.09 -2.43
N SER A 53 11.77 8.29 -2.16
CA SER A 53 10.42 8.41 -1.61
C SER A 53 9.32 8.27 -2.67
N TRP A 54 8.10 8.00 -2.21
CA TRP A 54 6.89 8.27 -2.97
C TRP A 54 6.22 9.53 -2.44
N ASN A 55 5.86 10.41 -3.36
CA ASN A 55 5.27 11.69 -3.03
C ASN A 55 3.83 11.51 -2.50
N GLY A 56 3.65 11.75 -1.20
CA GLY A 56 2.35 11.93 -0.55
C GLY A 56 1.90 13.40 -0.50
N SER A 57 2.77 14.32 -0.93
CA SER A 57 2.62 15.78 -0.82
C SER A 57 1.58 16.44 -1.75
N SER A 58 0.72 15.68 -2.43
CA SER A 58 -0.55 16.25 -2.94
C SER A 58 -1.40 16.89 -1.82
N TRP A 59 -1.07 16.60 -0.56
CA TRP A 59 -1.62 17.19 0.67
C TRP A 59 -0.71 18.22 1.36
N GLN A 60 0.39 18.68 0.73
CA GLN A 60 1.31 19.74 1.20
C GLN A 60 2.01 19.50 2.55
N ILE A 61 2.26 18.24 2.94
CA ILE A 61 2.98 17.88 4.16
C ILE A 61 4.01 16.79 3.82
N GLU A 62 5.31 17.06 4.07
CA GLU A 62 6.43 16.17 3.74
C GLU A 62 6.37 14.81 4.49
N GLU A 63 5.81 14.79 5.69
CA GLU A 63 5.68 13.55 6.50
C GLU A 63 4.82 12.46 5.82
N TYR A 64 3.96 12.85 4.87
CA TYR A 64 3.16 11.87 4.14
C TYR A 64 3.97 11.09 3.12
N ASP A 65 5.16 11.57 2.75
CA ASP A 65 6.07 10.81 1.90
C ASP A 65 6.58 9.55 2.64
N ILE A 66 6.76 9.61 3.96
CA ILE A 66 7.12 8.44 4.78
C ILE A 66 6.01 7.38 4.71
N GLY A 67 4.76 7.80 4.94
CA GLY A 67 3.61 6.89 4.87
C GLY A 67 3.38 6.33 3.46
N ALA A 68 3.43 7.18 2.44
CA ALA A 68 3.29 6.78 1.04
C ALA A 68 4.38 5.80 0.62
N THR A 69 5.63 6.06 1.01
CA THR A 69 6.76 5.15 0.77
C THR A 69 6.56 3.81 1.46
N GLY A 70 6.07 3.79 2.70
CA GLY A 70 5.73 2.56 3.41
C GLY A 70 4.69 1.70 2.68
N LEU A 71 3.64 2.32 2.12
CA LEU A 71 2.63 1.60 1.35
C LEU A 71 3.14 1.10 0.00
N ALA A 72 3.88 1.94 -0.74
CA ALA A 72 4.47 1.56 -2.01
C ALA A 72 5.41 0.35 -1.84
N LEU A 73 6.32 0.43 -0.86
CA LEU A 73 7.23 -0.66 -0.53
C LEU A 73 6.50 -1.94 -0.15
N LEU A 74 5.45 -1.85 0.67
CA LEU A 74 4.66 -3.03 1.05
C LEU A 74 4.15 -3.77 -0.19
N LYS A 75 3.67 -3.06 -1.23
CA LYS A 75 3.20 -3.74 -2.44
C LYS A 75 4.33 -4.38 -3.24
N PHE A 76 5.48 -3.72 -3.40
CA PHE A 76 6.64 -4.33 -4.06
C PHE A 76 7.14 -5.58 -3.32
N ILE A 77 7.15 -5.54 -1.99
CA ILE A 77 7.62 -6.62 -1.13
C ILE A 77 6.65 -7.82 -1.18
N GLU A 78 5.35 -7.58 -1.06
CA GLU A 78 4.35 -8.65 -1.17
C GLU A 78 4.34 -9.26 -2.58
N TYR A 79 4.47 -8.46 -3.65
CA TYR A 79 4.56 -9.00 -5.00
C TYR A 79 5.80 -9.90 -5.19
N ALA A 80 6.96 -9.48 -4.69
CA ALA A 80 8.16 -10.33 -4.73
C ALA A 80 7.94 -11.65 -3.98
N LYS A 81 7.30 -11.59 -2.81
CA LYS A 81 6.96 -12.76 -1.99
C LYS A 81 5.93 -13.68 -2.64
N GLU A 82 4.91 -13.14 -3.30
CA GLU A 82 3.92 -13.88 -4.10
C GLU A 82 4.59 -14.68 -5.24
N HIS A 83 5.78 -14.23 -5.68
CA HIS A 83 6.59 -14.86 -6.71
C HIS A 83 7.81 -15.63 -6.16
N ASP A 84 7.89 -15.83 -4.84
CA ASP A 84 9.02 -16.51 -4.16
C ASP A 84 10.40 -15.89 -4.45
N VAL A 85 10.46 -14.57 -4.69
CA VAL A 85 11.69 -13.81 -4.90
C VAL A 85 11.98 -12.89 -3.72
N ASN A 86 13.26 -12.70 -3.39
CA ASN A 86 13.67 -11.72 -2.40
C ASN A 86 13.56 -10.29 -2.97
N PRO A 87 12.79 -9.39 -2.35
CA PRO A 87 12.56 -8.04 -2.88
C PRO A 87 13.80 -7.13 -2.91
N THR A 88 14.88 -7.49 -2.21
CA THR A 88 16.14 -6.71 -2.21
C THR A 88 17.22 -7.32 -3.10
N ASP A 89 16.99 -8.51 -3.68
CA ASP A 89 17.99 -9.17 -4.51
C ASP A 89 18.01 -8.56 -5.93
N PRO A 90 19.20 -8.33 -6.53
CA PRO A 90 19.31 -7.69 -7.85
C PRO A 90 18.58 -8.40 -8.99
N GLU A 91 18.21 -9.68 -8.81
CA GLU A 91 17.44 -10.45 -9.79
C GLU A 91 15.96 -10.04 -9.83
N TYR A 92 15.45 -9.43 -8.76
CA TYR A 92 14.08 -8.89 -8.74
C TYR A 92 14.03 -7.58 -9.52
N THR A 93 13.08 -7.50 -10.47
CA THR A 93 12.88 -6.36 -11.37
C THR A 93 12.84 -5.00 -10.66
N TYR A 94 12.23 -4.94 -9.47
CA TYR A 94 12.04 -3.69 -8.72
C TYR A 94 12.97 -3.57 -7.51
N SER A 95 14.04 -4.35 -7.44
CA SER A 95 14.98 -4.35 -6.30
C SER A 95 15.62 -2.99 -6.05
N ASP A 96 15.98 -2.25 -7.09
CA ASP A 96 16.52 -0.90 -6.97
C ASP A 96 15.49 0.06 -6.34
N ASN A 97 14.22 -0.03 -6.74
CA ASN A 97 13.15 0.79 -6.17
C ASN A 97 12.93 0.46 -4.69
N VAL A 98 12.92 -0.83 -4.35
CA VAL A 98 12.78 -1.32 -2.98
C VAL A 98 13.93 -0.82 -2.11
N ASN A 99 15.18 -1.00 -2.56
CA ASN A 99 16.36 -0.61 -1.80
C ASN A 99 16.38 0.91 -1.55
N LYS A 100 16.11 1.73 -2.57
CA LYS A 100 16.02 3.20 -2.40
C LYS A 100 14.92 3.63 -1.45
N GLY A 101 13.75 3.00 -1.51
CA GLY A 101 12.66 3.31 -0.59
C GLY A 101 12.98 2.92 0.85
N LEU A 102 13.63 1.77 1.06
CA LEU A 102 14.11 1.36 2.38
C LEU A 102 15.18 2.32 2.92
N GLU A 103 16.11 2.76 2.07
CA GLU A 103 17.12 3.77 2.43
C GLU A 103 16.47 5.11 2.82
N PHE A 104 15.43 5.53 2.11
CA PHE A 104 14.64 6.71 2.47
C PHE A 104 13.95 6.57 3.82
N LEU A 105 13.29 5.43 4.10
CA LEU A 105 12.68 5.21 5.41
C LEU A 105 13.72 5.14 6.52
N ASP A 106 14.85 4.47 6.27
CA ASP A 106 15.95 4.34 7.21
C ASP A 106 16.56 5.71 7.57
N SER A 107 16.61 6.65 6.63
CA SER A 107 17.09 8.02 6.90
C SER A 107 16.17 8.85 7.80
N HIS A 108 14.94 8.38 8.04
CA HIS A 108 13.95 9.02 8.92
C HIS A 108 13.76 8.27 10.25
N LEU A 109 14.56 7.21 10.49
CA LEU A 109 14.49 6.49 11.76
C LEU A 109 15.07 7.32 12.90
N MET A 110 14.25 7.48 13.93
CA MET A 110 14.58 8.11 15.19
C MET A 110 14.69 7.03 16.27
N THR A 111 15.62 7.21 17.19
CA THR A 111 15.81 6.31 18.33
C THR A 111 15.82 7.12 19.61
N GLU A 112 14.98 6.73 20.57
CA GLU A 112 14.88 7.37 21.88
C GLU A 112 14.82 6.30 22.98
N PRO A 113 15.19 6.62 24.23
CA PRO A 113 15.03 5.69 25.34
C PRO A 113 13.55 5.31 25.52
N VAL A 114 13.29 4.04 25.85
CA VAL A 114 11.92 3.59 26.18
C VAL A 114 11.44 4.36 27.41
N PRO A 115 10.27 5.04 27.35
CA PRO A 115 9.72 5.74 28.51
C PRO A 115 9.47 4.81 29.69
N VAL A 116 9.48 5.35 30.92
CA VAL A 116 9.16 4.55 32.12
C VAL A 116 7.76 3.95 31.99
N GLY A 117 7.66 2.62 32.09
CA GLY A 117 6.42 1.87 31.89
C GLY A 117 6.09 1.52 30.43
N GLY A 118 6.96 1.89 29.48
CA GLY A 118 6.87 1.50 28.08
C GLY A 118 7.25 0.03 27.85
N TYR A 119 6.73 -0.56 26.77
CA TYR A 119 7.08 -1.90 26.34
C TYR A 119 8.40 -1.91 25.57
N ASP A 120 9.37 -2.67 26.05
CA ASP A 120 10.65 -2.90 25.38
C ASP A 120 10.71 -4.33 24.84
N GLY A 121 10.24 -4.52 23.60
CA GLY A 121 10.07 -5.85 23.00
C GLY A 121 11.39 -6.58 22.68
N ASN A 122 12.51 -5.86 22.59
CA ASN A 122 13.82 -6.44 22.30
C ASN A 122 14.84 -6.24 23.45
N SER A 123 14.40 -5.63 24.57
CA SER A 123 15.21 -5.39 25.77
C SER A 123 16.48 -4.54 25.52
N ASN A 124 16.48 -3.69 24.49
CA ASN A 124 17.63 -2.85 24.15
C ASN A 124 17.57 -1.45 24.80
N GLY A 125 16.51 -1.15 25.57
CA GLY A 125 16.30 0.11 26.25
C GLY A 125 15.88 1.27 25.36
N ASN A 126 15.68 1.04 24.06
CA ASN A 126 15.39 2.07 23.06
C ASN A 126 14.14 1.73 22.24
N MET A 127 13.31 2.74 22.01
CA MET A 127 12.28 2.72 20.99
C MET A 127 12.79 3.29 19.68
N THR A 128 12.37 2.70 18.57
CA THR A 128 12.61 3.21 17.22
C THR A 128 11.28 3.61 16.59
N TYR A 129 11.23 4.76 15.93
CA TYR A 129 10.06 5.27 15.23
C TYR A 129 10.50 6.12 14.03
N LEU A 130 9.58 6.49 13.14
CA LEU A 130 9.86 7.39 12.04
C LEU A 130 9.51 8.84 12.42
N ASP A 131 10.39 9.77 12.05
CA ASP A 131 10.24 11.19 12.35
C ASP A 131 8.92 11.78 11.80
N GLY A 132 8.41 12.83 12.45
CA GLY A 132 7.21 13.56 12.05
C GLY A 132 6.17 13.78 13.16
N PHE A 133 5.33 14.81 12.97
CA PHE A 133 4.16 15.14 13.76
C PHE A 133 3.16 13.98 13.87
N HIS A 134 2.96 13.22 12.79
CA HIS A 134 2.09 12.03 12.77
C HIS A 134 2.84 10.70 13.01
N ARG A 135 3.94 10.73 13.79
CA ARG A 135 4.85 9.59 14.01
C ARG A 135 4.16 8.24 14.21
N THR A 136 3.11 8.13 15.03
CA THR A 136 2.45 6.84 15.28
C THR A 136 1.81 6.26 14.01
N TYR A 137 1.18 7.12 13.20
CA TYR A 137 0.51 6.71 11.97
C TYR A 137 1.53 6.30 10.90
N VAL A 138 2.52 7.15 10.63
CA VAL A 138 3.53 6.89 9.59
C VAL A 138 4.42 5.71 9.99
N THR A 139 4.77 5.58 11.27
CA THR A 139 5.52 4.43 11.79
C THR A 139 4.72 3.15 11.60
N GLY A 140 3.45 3.11 12.01
CA GLY A 140 2.62 1.91 11.86
C GLY A 140 2.47 1.46 10.40
N ILE A 141 2.33 2.40 9.47
CA ILE A 141 2.27 2.06 8.04
C ILE A 141 3.60 1.52 7.52
N ALA A 142 4.69 2.24 7.75
CA ALA A 142 6.01 1.83 7.28
C ALA A 142 6.46 0.50 7.90
N THR A 143 6.09 0.24 9.17
CA THR A 143 6.39 -1.05 9.82
C THR A 143 5.79 -2.24 9.09
N MET A 144 4.69 -2.08 8.33
CA MET A 144 4.12 -3.17 7.54
C MET A 144 5.10 -3.62 6.45
N ALA A 145 5.76 -2.68 5.76
CA ALA A 145 6.80 -3.01 4.77
C ALA A 145 8.00 -3.71 5.45
N TYR A 146 8.45 -3.21 6.61
CA TYR A 146 9.53 -3.85 7.36
C TYR A 146 9.18 -5.27 7.83
N ALA A 147 7.93 -5.49 8.26
CA ALA A 147 7.44 -6.78 8.73
C ALA A 147 7.21 -7.78 7.59
N ALA A 148 6.76 -7.30 6.43
CA ALA A 148 6.51 -8.11 5.25
C ALA A 148 7.79 -8.63 4.61
N ASN A 149 8.92 -7.92 4.77
CA ASN A 149 10.20 -8.35 4.22
C ASN A 149 10.92 -9.32 5.17
N PRO A 150 10.99 -10.62 4.84
CA PRO A 150 11.61 -11.63 5.71
C PRO A 150 13.13 -11.46 5.84
N ASN A 151 13.75 -10.73 4.90
CA ASN A 151 15.21 -10.59 4.78
C ASN A 151 15.74 -9.28 5.38
N ILE A 152 14.86 -8.46 5.96
CA ILE A 152 15.29 -7.28 6.71
C ILE A 152 15.99 -7.72 8.00
N PRO A 153 17.23 -7.24 8.25
CA PRO A 153 17.98 -7.57 9.45
C PRO A 153 17.16 -7.29 10.72
N ILE A 154 17.27 -8.15 11.73
CA ILE A 154 16.48 -8.07 12.98
C ILE A 154 16.58 -6.68 13.66
N HIS A 155 17.70 -5.96 13.49
CA HIS A 155 17.91 -4.62 14.03
C HIS A 155 17.10 -3.51 13.33
N ARG A 156 16.56 -3.77 12.13
CA ARG A 156 15.65 -2.86 11.40
C ARG A 156 14.17 -3.18 11.64
N ARG A 157 13.84 -4.18 12.46
CA ARG A 157 12.45 -4.46 12.81
C ARG A 157 11.99 -3.43 13.84
N ILE A 158 11.23 -2.46 13.36
CA ILE A 158 10.59 -1.43 14.19
C ILE A 158 9.48 -2.13 15.00
N TRP A 159 9.69 -2.31 16.30
CA TRP A 159 8.69 -2.89 17.19
C TRP A 159 8.10 -1.78 18.05
N TYR A 160 6.97 -1.22 17.62
CA TYR A 160 6.09 -0.46 18.49
C TYR A 160 4.73 -1.17 18.52
N ARG A 161 4.39 -1.79 19.64
CA ARG A 161 3.03 -2.29 19.89
C ARG A 161 2.36 -1.24 20.77
N THR A 162 1.31 -0.60 20.25
CA THR A 162 0.42 0.29 21.01
C THR A 162 -0.29 -0.47 22.12
#